data_AF-A0A821CJF5-F1
#
_entry.id   AF-A0A821CJF5-F1
#
_cell.length_a   1.000
_cell.length_b   1.000
_cell.length_c   1.000
_cell.angle_alpha   90.00
_cell.angle_beta   90.00
_cell.angle_gamma   90.00
#
_symmetry.space_group_name_H-M   'P 1'
#
loop_
_entity.id
_entity.type
_entity.pdbx_description
1 polymer ?
#
loop_
_entity_poly.entity_id
_entity_poly.type
_entity_poly.pdbx_seq_one_letter_code
_entity_poly.pdbx_strand_id
1 'polypeptide(L)'
;KNYELLDVPGFDSPIKEHRDAGLQAIKTADAFLFLTNGQQPSLTQPQIRLLHEIQENHFEAMQRAFGIITKLDLCQTPATYQDHYDKAFNELIEKNFKPEHIYVACPRLQILDKNTEEFRIINRKIHNFSDDLAQGFERSQHGLEKFIEYELPKTHLKQVTALGRVRLVRHVLEALDKIKEKQLLPQNLDISIDEYIKQQNIENWDQVYYKHIFQPTFAKANHWHTTTITKERTKFIDDVKLKFHNSFVDLTKDFLKEIHQIEQLMLETHGYTVLQLNAHPIDNK
;
A
#
# COMPACT_ATOMS: atom_id res chain seq x y z
N LYS A 1 11.01 -2.27 10.15
CA LYS A 1 9.56 -1.96 10.23
C LYS A 1 9.44 -0.70 11.09
N ASN A 2 9.00 0.42 10.53
CA ASN A 2 8.97 1.74 11.20
C ASN A 2 7.52 2.12 11.53
N TYR A 3 6.89 1.41 12.46
CA TYR A 3 5.57 1.77 12.98
C TYR A 3 5.58 1.68 14.51
N GLU A 4 4.77 2.53 15.13
CA GLU A 4 4.52 2.53 16.58
C GLU A 4 3.09 2.10 16.82
N LEU A 5 2.89 1.16 17.74
CA LEU A 5 1.56 0.72 18.15
C LEU A 5 1.24 1.38 19.49
N LEU A 6 0.16 2.16 19.53
CA LEU A 6 -0.30 2.85 20.72
C LEU A 6 -1.55 2.15 21.22
N ASP A 7 -1.47 1.59 22.43
CA ASP A 7 -2.65 1.11 23.14
C ASP A 7 -3.29 2.27 23.89
N VAL A 8 -4.61 2.39 23.80
CA VAL A 8 -5.38 3.48 24.40
C VAL A 8 -6.37 2.94 25.42
N PRO A 9 -6.66 3.69 26.49
CA PRO A 9 -7.68 3.29 27.46
C PRO A 9 -9.02 2.97 26.77
N GLY A 10 -9.74 1.98 27.32
CA GLY A 10 -11.07 1.60 26.82
C GLY A 10 -12.03 2.79 26.76
N PHE A 11 -12.80 2.88 25.66
CA PHE A 11 -13.68 4.02 25.39
C PHE A 11 -14.90 4.10 26.32
N ASP A 12 -15.23 3.00 26.98
CA ASP A 12 -16.21 2.91 28.05
C ASP A 12 -15.67 3.41 29.40
N SER A 13 -14.40 3.84 29.46
CA SER A 13 -13.84 4.41 30.68
C SER A 13 -14.64 5.63 31.14
N PRO A 14 -15.04 5.69 32.43
CA PRO A 14 -15.77 6.84 32.97
C PRO A 14 -14.89 8.10 33.07
N ILE A 15 -13.57 7.94 32.98
CA ILE A 15 -12.58 9.01 33.12
C ILE A 15 -12.52 9.82 31.82
N LYS A 16 -12.65 11.14 31.90
CA LYS A 16 -12.68 12.01 30.71
C LYS A 16 -11.31 12.07 30.04
N GLU A 17 -10.25 12.14 30.83
CA GLU A 17 -8.86 12.21 30.41
C GLU A 17 -8.47 11.01 29.54
N HIS A 18 -9.03 9.83 29.84
CA HIS A 18 -8.85 8.62 29.03
C HIS A 18 -9.45 8.76 27.63
N ARG A 19 -10.66 9.34 27.55
CA ARG A 19 -11.33 9.59 26.27
C ARG A 19 -10.61 10.65 25.46
N ASP A 20 -10.20 11.74 26.11
CA ASP A 20 -9.45 12.82 25.49
C ASP A 20 -8.10 12.30 24.95
N ALA A 21 -7.41 11.44 25.71
CA ALA A 21 -6.18 10.79 25.27
C ALA A 21 -6.41 9.88 24.04
N GLY A 22 -7.47 9.07 24.05
CA GLY A 22 -7.85 8.24 22.91
C GLY A 22 -8.16 9.05 21.65
N LEU A 23 -8.95 10.12 21.79
CA LEU A 23 -9.25 11.04 20.70
C LEU A 23 -7.99 11.69 20.14
N GLN A 24 -7.10 12.20 21.00
CA GLN A 24 -5.83 12.81 20.59
C GLN A 24 -4.94 11.82 19.84
N ALA A 25 -4.82 10.58 20.33
CA ALA A 25 -4.08 9.52 19.65
C ALA A 25 -4.63 9.26 18.24
N ILE A 26 -5.96 9.21 18.08
CA ILE A 26 -6.61 9.04 16.78
C ILE A 26 -6.35 10.25 15.86
N LYS A 27 -6.24 11.47 16.39
CA LYS A 27 -5.92 12.65 15.56
C LYS A 27 -4.55 12.48 14.89
N THR A 28 -3.56 12.06 15.67
CA THR A 28 -2.16 11.97 15.25
C THR A 28 -1.82 10.68 14.52
N ALA A 29 -2.60 9.61 14.70
CA ALA A 29 -2.30 8.31 14.12
C ALA A 29 -2.57 8.25 12.60
N ASP A 30 -1.73 7.53 11.88
CA ASP A 30 -1.89 7.26 10.45
C ASP A 30 -3.06 6.32 10.15
N ALA A 31 -3.36 5.40 11.07
CA ALA A 31 -4.50 4.50 11.08
C ALA A 31 -4.90 4.16 12.52
N PHE A 32 -6.14 3.72 12.72
CA PHE A 32 -6.57 3.21 14.02
C PHE A 32 -7.36 1.91 13.87
N LEU A 33 -7.18 1.02 14.85
CA LEU A 33 -7.89 -0.24 14.96
C LEU A 33 -9.04 -0.08 15.94
N PHE A 34 -10.26 -0.29 15.48
CA PHE A 34 -11.46 -0.30 16.30
C PHE A 34 -11.86 -1.75 16.60
N LEU A 35 -11.65 -2.17 17.85
CA LEU A 35 -11.95 -3.52 18.28
C LEU A 35 -13.38 -3.59 18.83
N THR A 36 -14.24 -4.42 18.22
CA THR A 36 -15.61 -4.65 18.69
C THR A 36 -15.81 -6.09 19.15
N ASN A 37 -16.79 -6.29 20.04
CA ASN A 37 -17.13 -7.60 20.59
C ASN A 37 -18.24 -8.25 19.76
N GLY A 38 -17.91 -9.16 18.85
CA GLY A 38 -18.90 -9.87 18.04
C GLY A 38 -19.83 -10.79 18.83
N GLN A 39 -19.50 -11.17 20.07
CA GLN A 39 -20.46 -11.90 20.93
C GLN A 39 -21.66 -11.02 21.31
N GLN A 40 -21.46 -9.70 21.37
CA GLN A 40 -22.49 -8.69 21.60
C GLN A 40 -22.47 -7.74 20.41
N PRO A 41 -23.11 -8.13 19.28
CA PRO A 41 -22.85 -7.55 17.96
C PRO A 41 -23.38 -6.12 17.79
N SER A 42 -23.83 -5.47 18.86
CA SER A 42 -24.30 -4.09 18.88
C SER A 42 -23.29 -3.19 19.57
N LEU A 43 -22.92 -2.08 18.93
CA LEU A 43 -22.06 -1.07 19.53
C LEU A 43 -22.75 -0.42 20.73
N THR A 44 -21.97 -0.19 21.77
CA THR A 44 -22.44 0.51 22.96
C THR A 44 -22.60 2.01 22.66
N GLN A 45 -23.46 2.68 23.42
CA GLN A 45 -23.64 4.13 23.29
C GLN A 45 -22.34 4.94 23.41
N PRO A 46 -21.41 4.64 24.33
CA PRO A 46 -20.10 5.29 24.37
C PRO A 46 -19.29 5.13 23.07
N GLN A 47 -19.27 3.93 22.49
CA GLN A 47 -18.57 3.66 21.22
C GLN A 47 -19.18 4.45 20.06
N ILE A 48 -20.52 4.50 19.99
CA ILE A 48 -21.23 5.26 18.97
C ILE A 48 -20.90 6.75 19.08
N ARG A 49 -20.93 7.32 20.29
CA ARG A 49 -20.59 8.74 20.52
C ARG A 49 -19.17 9.07 20.09
N LEU A 50 -18.20 8.21 20.41
CA LEU A 50 -16.81 8.38 19.99
C LEU A 50 -16.70 8.40 18.46
N LEU A 51 -17.32 7.45 17.77
CA LEU A 51 -17.26 7.39 16.31
C LEU A 51 -17.86 8.65 15.68
N HIS A 52 -18.95 9.18 16.25
CA HIS A 52 -19.51 10.47 15.83
C HIS A 52 -18.52 11.62 16.06
N GLU A 53 -17.89 11.69 17.24
CA GLU A 53 -16.91 12.73 17.55
C GLU A 53 -15.67 12.68 16.64
N ILE A 54 -15.22 11.48 16.27
CA ILE A 54 -14.15 11.30 15.28
C ILE A 54 -14.58 11.80 13.91
N GLN A 55 -15.79 11.46 13.46
CA GLN A 55 -16.32 11.86 12.16
C GLN A 55 -16.53 13.37 12.05
N GLU A 56 -17.03 14.02 13.11
CA GLU A 56 -17.27 15.46 13.14
C GLU A 56 -15.96 16.27 13.13
N ASN A 57 -14.93 15.80 13.85
CA ASN A 57 -13.68 16.53 14.01
C ASN A 57 -12.62 16.21 12.94
N HIS A 58 -12.78 15.10 12.21
CA HIS A 58 -11.78 14.61 11.26
C HIS A 58 -12.38 14.19 9.93
N PHE A 59 -12.42 15.14 9.00
CA PHE A 59 -12.70 14.89 7.60
C PHE A 59 -11.70 13.82 7.08
N GLU A 60 -12.20 12.63 6.73
CA GLU A 60 -11.46 11.42 6.30
C GLU A 60 -10.98 10.44 7.40
N ALA A 61 -11.24 10.65 8.69
CA ALA A 61 -10.77 9.69 9.71
C ALA A 61 -11.27 8.25 9.49
N MET A 62 -12.47 8.08 8.94
CA MET A 62 -13.00 6.75 8.66
C MET A 62 -12.29 6.03 7.50
N GLN A 63 -11.58 6.76 6.62
CA GLN A 63 -10.83 6.12 5.53
C GLN A 63 -9.60 5.35 6.02
N ARG A 64 -9.09 5.72 7.20
CA ARG A 64 -7.95 5.09 7.89
C ARG A 64 -8.37 4.22 9.08
N ALA A 65 -9.67 3.97 9.22
CA ALA A 65 -10.23 3.15 10.28
C ALA A 65 -10.29 1.69 9.84
N PHE A 66 -9.92 0.79 10.76
CA PHE A 66 -10.03 -0.65 10.59
C PHE A 66 -10.94 -1.23 11.67
N GLY A 67 -12.02 -1.89 11.27
CA GLY A 67 -12.94 -2.53 12.20
C GLY A 67 -12.54 -3.99 12.41
N ILE A 68 -12.23 -4.40 13.63
CA ILE A 68 -11.90 -5.80 13.94
C ILE A 68 -12.96 -6.36 14.89
N ILE A 69 -13.75 -7.30 14.37
CA ILE A 69 -14.77 -8.02 15.11
C ILE A 69 -14.10 -9.20 15.82
N THR A 70 -14.04 -9.13 17.15
CA THR A 70 -13.39 -10.14 18.00
C THR A 70 -14.41 -10.99 18.73
N LYS A 71 -13.97 -12.06 19.41
CA LYS A 71 -14.80 -12.89 20.31
C LYS A 71 -15.96 -13.66 19.65
N LEU A 72 -16.01 -13.73 18.32
CA LEU A 72 -16.96 -14.59 17.61
C LEU A 72 -16.70 -16.09 17.83
N ASP A 73 -15.51 -16.46 18.31
CA ASP A 73 -15.18 -17.81 18.79
C ASP A 73 -16.03 -18.25 19.99
N LEU A 74 -16.64 -17.30 20.72
CA LEU A 74 -17.49 -17.58 21.88
C LEU A 74 -18.93 -17.99 21.50
N CYS A 75 -19.36 -17.75 20.27
CA CYS A 75 -20.69 -18.16 19.78
C CYS A 75 -20.84 -19.69 19.88
N GLN A 76 -22.02 -20.21 20.22
CA GLN A 76 -22.18 -21.65 20.46
C GLN A 76 -22.47 -22.44 19.17
N THR A 77 -23.12 -21.82 18.20
CA THR A 77 -23.51 -22.48 16.94
C THR A 77 -23.11 -21.64 15.72
N PRO A 78 -22.92 -22.27 14.54
CA PRO A 78 -22.65 -21.56 13.29
C PRO A 78 -23.75 -20.55 12.92
N ALA A 79 -25.01 -20.86 13.22
CA ALA A 79 -26.14 -19.95 12.98
C ALA A 79 -26.04 -18.68 13.83
N THR A 80 -25.74 -18.80 15.13
CA THR A 80 -25.50 -17.63 15.99
C THR A 80 -24.25 -16.84 15.57
N TYR A 81 -23.21 -17.54 15.13
CA TYR A 81 -22.01 -16.89 14.59
C TYR A 81 -22.36 -16.01 13.39
N GLN A 82 -23.10 -16.55 12.41
CA GLN A 82 -23.44 -15.82 11.19
C GLN A 82 -24.32 -14.60 11.48
N ASP A 83 -25.38 -14.77 12.29
CA ASP A 83 -26.25 -13.65 12.69
C ASP A 83 -25.48 -12.54 13.40
N HIS A 84 -24.57 -12.90 14.31
CA HIS A 84 -23.75 -11.93 15.02
C HIS A 84 -22.72 -11.24 14.12
N TYR A 85 -22.10 -12.00 13.22
CA TYR A 85 -21.18 -11.46 12.22
C TYR A 85 -21.89 -10.43 11.34
N ASP A 86 -23.02 -10.79 10.75
CA ASP A 86 -23.76 -9.92 9.83
C ASP A 86 -24.22 -8.63 10.54
N LYS A 87 -24.70 -8.73 11.78
CA LYS A 87 -25.07 -7.56 12.59
C LYS A 87 -23.89 -6.64 12.86
N ALA A 88 -22.78 -7.17 13.37
CA ALA A 88 -21.60 -6.38 13.69
C ALA A 88 -20.96 -5.77 12.44
N PHE A 89 -20.93 -6.51 11.34
CA PHE A 89 -20.41 -6.06 10.06
C PHE A 89 -21.25 -4.91 9.48
N ASN A 90 -22.57 -5.08 9.44
CA ASN A 90 -23.48 -4.06 8.94
C ASN A 90 -23.45 -2.79 9.81
N GLU A 91 -23.38 -2.93 11.13
CA GLU A 91 -23.29 -1.77 12.02
C GLU A 91 -21.98 -0.98 11.81
N LEU A 92 -20.86 -1.66 11.57
CA LEU A 92 -19.61 -0.98 11.21
C LEU A 92 -19.72 -0.26 9.85
N ILE A 93 -20.39 -0.85 8.87
CA ILE A 93 -20.67 -0.17 7.58
C ILE A 93 -21.54 1.07 7.79
N GLU A 94 -22.59 0.98 8.61
CA GLU A 94 -23.45 2.12 8.96
C GLU A 94 -22.66 3.24 9.65
N LYS A 95 -21.56 2.90 10.34
CA LYS A 95 -20.61 3.85 10.92
C LYS A 95 -19.48 4.26 9.95
N ASN A 96 -19.68 4.09 8.65
CA ASN A 96 -18.78 4.51 7.57
C ASN A 96 -17.41 3.82 7.56
N PHE A 97 -17.27 2.64 8.17
CA PHE A 97 -16.09 1.81 7.92
C PHE A 97 -16.13 1.27 6.49
N LYS A 98 -14.97 1.21 5.83
CA LYS A 98 -14.84 0.58 4.52
C LYS A 98 -15.00 -0.94 4.66
N PRO A 99 -15.84 -1.60 3.84
CA PRO A 99 -16.00 -3.06 3.88
C PRO A 99 -14.67 -3.81 3.81
N GLU A 100 -13.73 -3.34 2.98
CA GLU A 100 -12.40 -3.94 2.82
C GLU A 100 -11.47 -3.79 4.04
N HIS A 101 -11.83 -2.93 5.00
CA HIS A 101 -11.11 -2.69 6.26
C HIS A 101 -11.83 -3.30 7.48
N ILE A 102 -12.91 -4.05 7.26
CA ILE A 102 -13.61 -4.78 8.31
C ILE A 102 -13.12 -6.23 8.28
N TYR A 103 -12.59 -6.68 9.40
CA TYR A 103 -12.09 -8.03 9.57
C TYR A 103 -12.74 -8.69 10.77
N VAL A 104 -12.85 -10.01 10.69
CA VAL A 104 -13.13 -10.86 11.84
C VAL A 104 -11.81 -11.45 12.30
N ALA A 105 -11.57 -11.59 13.60
CA ALA A 105 -10.37 -12.25 14.08
C ALA A 105 -10.59 -12.94 15.42
N CYS A 106 -9.83 -14.03 15.66
CA CYS A 106 -9.67 -14.62 16.98
C CYS A 106 -8.22 -14.41 17.48
N PRO A 107 -7.93 -13.29 18.16
CA PRO A 107 -6.59 -13.04 18.69
C PRO A 107 -6.11 -14.09 19.69
N ARG A 108 -7.04 -14.76 20.40
CA ARG A 108 -6.71 -15.79 21.40
C ARG A 108 -5.87 -16.92 20.82
N LEU A 109 -6.16 -17.36 19.59
CA LEU A 109 -5.39 -18.40 18.92
C LEU A 109 -3.92 -18.01 18.66
N GLN A 110 -3.62 -16.71 18.56
CA GLN A 110 -2.25 -16.23 18.32
C GLN A 110 -1.41 -16.19 19.60
N ILE A 111 -2.06 -16.17 20.76
CA ILE A 111 -1.42 -16.05 22.07
C ILE A 111 -1.29 -17.42 22.74
N LEU A 112 -2.26 -18.31 22.52
CA LEU A 112 -2.27 -19.65 23.10
C LEU A 112 -1.16 -20.54 22.51
N ASP A 113 -0.55 -21.36 23.36
CA ASP A 113 0.37 -22.41 22.90
C ASP A 113 -0.40 -23.47 22.12
N LYS A 114 0.08 -23.78 20.91
CA LYS A 114 -0.48 -24.75 19.97
C LYS A 114 -0.62 -26.17 20.57
N ASN A 115 0.14 -26.47 21.62
CA ASN A 115 0.07 -27.76 22.30
C ASN A 115 -1.06 -27.87 23.33
N THR A 116 -1.71 -26.76 23.68
CA THR A 116 -2.77 -26.76 24.68
C THR A 116 -4.08 -27.34 24.15
N GLU A 117 -4.84 -27.98 25.03
CA GLU A 117 -6.17 -28.48 24.67
C GLU A 117 -7.13 -27.31 24.35
N GLU A 118 -6.98 -26.18 25.03
CA GLU A 118 -7.74 -24.96 24.75
C GLU A 118 -7.53 -24.49 23.30
N PHE A 119 -6.28 -24.44 22.82
CA PHE A 119 -5.97 -24.11 21.43
C PHE A 119 -6.68 -25.05 20.46
N ARG A 120 -6.60 -26.36 20.69
CA ARG A 120 -7.21 -27.37 19.81
C ARG A 120 -8.73 -27.26 19.74
N ILE A 121 -9.38 -27.02 20.88
CA ILE A 121 -10.83 -26.83 20.97
C ILE A 121 -11.26 -25.59 20.19
N ILE A 122 -10.63 -24.44 20.45
CA ILE A 122 -10.96 -23.18 19.79
C ILE A 122 -10.67 -23.29 18.28
N ASN A 123 -9.52 -23.84 17.90
CA ASN A 123 -9.12 -23.99 16.51
C ASN A 123 -10.13 -24.85 15.73
N ARG A 124 -10.53 -26.01 16.27
CA ARG A 124 -11.55 -26.86 15.65
C ARG A 124 -12.89 -26.16 15.52
N LYS A 125 -13.30 -25.42 16.57
CA LYS A 125 -14.57 -24.69 16.58
C LYS A 125 -14.62 -23.61 15.50
N ILE A 126 -13.55 -22.84 15.37
CA ILE A 126 -13.47 -21.74 14.40
C ILE A 126 -13.52 -22.25 12.96
N HIS A 127 -12.84 -23.37 12.66
CA HIS A 127 -12.92 -24.01 11.34
C HIS A 127 -14.33 -24.51 10.99
N ASN A 128 -15.17 -24.77 11.99
CA ASN A 128 -16.57 -25.13 11.77
C ASN A 128 -17.49 -23.91 11.53
N PHE A 129 -17.01 -22.69 11.79
CA PHE A 129 -17.78 -21.46 11.63
C PHE A 129 -17.53 -20.78 10.28
N SER A 130 -16.28 -20.40 10.01
CA SER A 130 -15.88 -19.80 8.74
C SER A 130 -14.36 -19.75 8.62
N ASP A 131 -13.87 -19.92 7.40
CA ASP A 131 -12.47 -19.66 7.05
C ASP A 131 -12.06 -18.21 7.33
N ASP A 132 -13.01 -17.27 7.28
CA ASP A 132 -12.77 -15.86 7.56
C ASP A 132 -12.36 -15.61 9.02
N LEU A 133 -12.92 -16.35 9.98
CA LEU A 133 -12.53 -16.26 11.39
C LEU A 133 -11.20 -16.99 11.64
N ALA A 134 -10.94 -18.09 10.93
CA ALA A 134 -9.71 -18.87 11.05
C ALA A 134 -8.48 -18.10 10.56
N GLN A 135 -8.57 -17.50 9.37
CA GLN A 135 -7.50 -16.73 8.74
C GLN A 135 -7.58 -15.23 9.06
N GLY A 136 -8.58 -14.83 9.83
CA GLY A 136 -8.95 -13.44 10.01
C GLY A 136 -7.87 -12.54 10.60
N PHE A 137 -7.03 -13.09 11.49
CA PHE A 137 -5.88 -12.37 12.04
C PHE A 137 -4.79 -12.12 10.98
N GLU A 138 -4.47 -13.12 10.17
CA GLU A 138 -3.48 -12.97 9.10
C GLU A 138 -3.98 -12.01 8.02
N ARG A 139 -5.28 -12.08 7.70
CA ARG A 139 -5.93 -11.15 6.76
C ARG A 139 -5.93 -9.72 7.27
N SER A 140 -6.23 -9.50 8.55
CA SER A 140 -6.20 -8.15 9.14
C SER A 140 -4.78 -7.58 9.17
N GLN A 141 -3.78 -8.42 9.49
CA GLN A 141 -2.38 -8.03 9.42
C GLN A 141 -1.98 -7.65 7.98
N HIS A 142 -2.32 -8.49 6.99
CA HIS A 142 -1.99 -8.24 5.59
C HIS A 142 -2.71 -6.98 5.06
N GLY A 143 -3.96 -6.76 5.45
CA GLY A 143 -4.72 -5.56 5.11
C GLY A 143 -4.06 -4.29 5.65
N LEU A 144 -3.62 -4.32 6.90
CA LEU A 144 -2.89 -3.20 7.51
C LEU A 144 -1.52 -2.97 6.85
N GLU A 145 -0.76 -4.03 6.56
CA GLU A 145 0.53 -3.93 5.86
C GLU A 145 0.35 -3.33 4.46
N LYS A 146 -0.68 -3.76 3.72
CA LYS A 146 -1.04 -3.19 2.42
C LYS A 146 -1.42 -1.72 2.52
N PHE A 147 -2.19 -1.33 3.53
CA PHE A 147 -2.52 0.08 3.76
C PHE A 147 -1.26 0.92 4.01
N ILE A 148 -0.37 0.45 4.89
CA ILE A 148 0.88 1.15 5.22
C ILE A 148 1.78 1.28 3.98
N GLU A 149 1.88 0.24 3.15
CA GLU A 149 2.77 0.23 1.99
C GLU A 149 2.23 1.05 0.81
N TYR A 150 0.92 0.97 0.54
CA TYR A 150 0.35 1.49 -0.72
C TYR A 150 -0.63 2.66 -0.56
N GLU A 151 -1.38 2.71 0.54
CA GLU A 151 -2.41 3.73 0.74
C GLU A 151 -1.89 4.93 1.52
N LEU A 152 -1.13 4.67 2.59
CA LEU A 152 -0.58 5.71 3.44
C LEU A 152 0.32 6.70 2.67
N PRO A 153 1.26 6.28 1.81
CA PRO A 153 2.08 7.22 1.06
C PRO A 153 1.26 8.08 0.09
N LYS A 154 0.17 7.53 -0.48
CA LYS A 154 -0.73 8.29 -1.35
C LYS A 154 -1.49 9.35 -0.56
N THR A 155 -1.95 9.02 0.64
CA THR A 155 -2.64 9.94 1.54
C THR A 155 -1.71 11.07 1.99
N HIS A 156 -0.48 10.74 2.43
CA HIS A 156 0.54 11.74 2.78
C HIS A 156 0.89 12.64 1.58
N LEU A 157 1.07 12.06 0.39
CA LEU A 157 1.35 12.85 -0.82
C LEU A 157 0.21 13.82 -1.15
N LYS A 158 -1.05 13.39 -1.03
CA LYS A 158 -2.22 14.27 -1.21
C LYS A 158 -2.22 15.40 -0.19
N GLN A 159 -1.95 15.11 1.08
CA GLN A 159 -1.87 16.13 2.15
C GLN A 159 -0.76 17.14 1.90
N VAL A 160 0.44 16.68 1.53
CA VAL A 160 1.58 17.56 1.17
C VAL A 160 1.24 18.42 -0.04
N THR A 161 0.58 17.86 -1.05
CA THR A 161 0.15 18.59 -2.25
C THR A 161 -0.88 19.67 -1.91
N ALA A 162 -1.86 19.35 -1.06
CA ALA A 162 -2.87 20.31 -0.59
C ALA A 162 -2.23 21.45 0.21
N LEU A 163 -1.33 21.14 1.15
CA LEU A 163 -0.58 22.14 1.92
C LEU A 163 0.31 23.01 1.01
N GLY A 164 0.97 22.40 0.02
CA GLY A 164 1.77 23.10 -0.98
C GLY A 164 0.93 24.09 -1.79
N ARG A 165 -0.27 23.68 -2.21
CA ARG A 165 -1.21 24.55 -2.94
C ARG A 165 -1.65 25.76 -2.10
N VAL A 166 -1.99 25.56 -0.83
CA VAL A 166 -2.35 26.66 0.09
C VAL A 166 -1.20 27.64 0.27
N ARG A 167 0.03 27.13 0.47
CA ARG A 167 1.22 27.98 0.63
C ARG A 167 1.53 28.78 -0.64
N LEU A 168 1.42 28.15 -1.81
CA LEU A 168 1.60 28.82 -3.11
C LEU A 168 0.61 29.96 -3.29
N VAL A 169 -0.68 29.70 -3.04
CA VAL A 169 -1.73 30.74 -3.14
C VAL A 169 -1.41 31.91 -2.21
N ARG A 170 -1.03 31.63 -0.95
CA ARG A 170 -0.65 32.69 0.00
C ARG A 170 0.54 33.51 -0.51
N HIS A 171 1.58 32.86 -1.03
CA HIS A 171 2.75 33.57 -1.54
C HIS A 171 2.45 34.43 -2.77
N VAL A 172 1.58 33.94 -3.67
CA VAL A 172 1.12 34.73 -4.82
C VAL A 172 0.37 35.98 -4.36
N LEU A 173 -0.53 35.84 -3.38
CA LEU A 173 -1.26 36.97 -2.81
C LEU A 173 -0.33 37.99 -2.14
N GLU A 174 0.59 37.53 -1.29
CA GLU A 174 1.60 38.38 -0.63
C GLU A 174 2.50 39.12 -1.65
N ALA A 175 2.85 38.48 -2.76
CA ALA A 175 3.65 39.09 -3.82
C ALA A 175 2.86 40.14 -4.61
N LEU A 176 1.58 39.87 -4.92
CA LEU A 176 0.69 40.81 -5.57
C LEU A 176 0.46 42.07 -4.72
N ASP A 177 0.31 41.91 -3.41
CA ASP A 177 0.13 43.04 -2.49
C ASP A 177 1.38 43.92 -2.44
N LYS A 178 2.58 43.33 -2.41
CA LYS A 178 3.85 44.07 -2.49
C LYS A 178 4.05 44.80 -3.81
N ILE A 179 3.52 44.28 -4.92
CA ILE A 179 3.56 44.95 -6.23
C ILE A 179 2.62 46.15 -6.23
N LYS A 180 1.43 46.03 -5.63
CA LYS A 180 0.48 47.14 -5.46
C LYS A 180 1.04 48.25 -4.56
N GLU A 181 1.71 47.90 -3.46
CA GLU A 181 2.33 48.86 -2.54
C GLU A 181 3.49 49.66 -3.16
N LYS A 182 4.20 49.09 -4.15
CA LYS A 182 5.40 49.72 -4.75
C LYS A 182 5.13 50.72 -5.88
N GLN A 183 3.87 51.05 -6.21
CA GLN A 183 3.49 52.05 -7.24
C GLN A 183 4.39 52.07 -8.50
N LEU A 184 4.63 50.90 -9.11
CA LEU A 184 5.35 50.81 -10.39
C LEU A 184 4.36 50.93 -11.57
N LEU A 185 3.66 52.06 -11.68
CA LEU A 185 2.82 52.36 -12.86
C LEU A 185 3.35 53.61 -13.59
N PRO A 186 3.67 53.52 -14.89
CA PRO A 186 4.10 54.66 -15.70
C PRO A 186 2.95 55.65 -15.93
N GLN A 187 3.23 56.95 -15.85
CA GLN A 187 2.23 58.02 -15.85
C GLN A 187 1.56 58.32 -17.21
N ASN A 188 1.88 57.63 -18.30
CA ASN A 188 1.29 57.91 -19.62
C ASN A 188 0.88 56.61 -20.32
N LEU A 189 -0.41 56.26 -20.27
CA LEU A 189 -1.03 55.21 -21.07
C LEU A 189 -2.39 55.70 -21.57
N ASP A 190 -2.52 55.80 -22.89
CA ASP A 190 -3.77 56.12 -23.63
C ASP A 190 -4.79 54.97 -23.61
N ILE A 191 -4.62 54.00 -22.69
CA ILE A 191 -5.42 52.79 -22.57
C ILE A 191 -5.86 52.68 -21.11
N SER A 192 -7.09 52.21 -20.86
CA SER A 192 -7.56 51.93 -19.50
C SER A 192 -6.57 51.05 -18.75
N ILE A 193 -6.26 51.43 -17.51
CA ILE A 193 -5.30 50.75 -16.62
C ILE A 193 -5.63 49.25 -16.51
N ASP A 194 -6.91 48.88 -16.52
CA ASP A 194 -7.35 47.48 -16.44
C ASP A 194 -7.07 46.67 -17.73
N GLU A 195 -7.10 47.30 -18.89
CA GLU A 195 -6.76 46.66 -20.18
C GLU A 195 -5.26 46.49 -20.33
N TYR A 196 -4.47 47.51 -19.96
CA TYR A 196 -3.01 47.42 -19.96
C TYR A 196 -2.50 46.36 -18.99
N ILE A 197 -3.06 46.28 -17.78
CA ILE A 197 -2.69 45.26 -16.77
C ILE A 197 -3.07 43.86 -17.24
N LYS A 198 -4.22 43.67 -17.89
CA LYS A 198 -4.59 42.37 -18.46
C LYS A 198 -3.63 41.94 -19.57
N GLN A 199 -3.28 42.86 -20.47
CA GLN A 199 -2.44 42.55 -21.63
C GLN A 199 -0.97 42.28 -21.22
N GLN A 200 -0.40 43.13 -20.36
CA GLN A 200 0.95 42.90 -19.80
C GLN A 200 1.01 41.65 -18.92
N ASN A 201 -0.02 41.34 -18.12
CA ASN A 201 0.00 40.12 -17.31
C ASN A 201 -0.06 38.86 -18.16
N ILE A 202 -0.83 38.83 -19.25
CA ILE A 202 -0.88 37.66 -20.14
C ILE A 202 0.49 37.48 -20.83
N GLU A 203 1.05 38.55 -21.40
CA GLU A 203 2.31 38.46 -22.17
C GLU A 203 3.56 38.26 -21.29
N ASN A 204 3.67 38.93 -20.14
CA ASN A 204 4.83 38.76 -19.25
C ASN A 204 4.76 37.48 -18.42
N TRP A 205 3.59 37.06 -17.92
CA TRP A 205 3.54 35.82 -17.15
C TRP A 205 3.78 34.60 -18.03
N ASP A 206 3.32 34.58 -19.28
CA ASP A 206 3.60 33.47 -20.19
C ASP A 206 5.09 33.39 -20.50
N GLN A 207 5.77 34.52 -20.73
CA GLN A 207 7.22 34.53 -20.95
C GLN A 207 8.02 34.18 -19.69
N VAL A 208 7.64 34.70 -18.52
CA VAL A 208 8.31 34.42 -17.26
C VAL A 208 8.11 32.96 -16.85
N TYR A 209 6.88 32.46 -16.94
CA TYR A 209 6.55 31.05 -16.69
C TYR A 209 7.31 30.15 -17.66
N TYR A 210 7.27 30.44 -18.96
CA TYR A 210 7.95 29.62 -19.95
C TYR A 210 9.47 29.61 -19.74
N LYS A 211 10.10 30.77 -19.54
CA LYS A 211 11.56 30.92 -19.48
C LYS A 211 12.17 30.56 -18.12
N HIS A 212 11.52 30.92 -17.02
CA HIS A 212 12.09 30.75 -15.67
C HIS A 212 11.56 29.53 -14.94
N ILE A 213 10.39 29.00 -15.31
CA ILE A 213 9.76 27.88 -14.60
C ILE A 213 9.71 26.64 -15.48
N PHE A 214 9.06 26.71 -16.64
CA PHE A 214 8.83 25.56 -17.51
C PHE A 214 10.12 25.05 -18.16
N GLN A 215 10.87 25.87 -18.89
CA GLN A 215 12.12 25.47 -19.56
C GLN A 215 13.14 24.83 -18.59
N PRO A 216 13.46 25.42 -17.43
CA PRO A 216 14.42 24.83 -16.51
C PRO A 216 13.91 23.53 -15.88
N THR A 217 12.61 23.47 -15.55
CA THR A 217 12.01 22.26 -14.96
C THR A 217 11.93 21.15 -15.99
N PHE A 218 11.58 21.45 -17.24
CA PHE A 218 11.53 20.51 -18.35
C PHE A 218 12.93 20.00 -18.71
N ALA A 219 13.95 20.87 -18.72
CA ALA A 219 15.34 20.47 -18.91
C ALA A 219 15.83 19.55 -17.78
N LYS A 220 15.51 19.85 -16.51
CA LYS A 220 15.82 18.98 -15.37
C LYS A 220 15.08 17.65 -15.44
N ALA A 221 13.80 17.66 -15.82
CA ALA A 221 12.99 16.45 -15.99
C ALA A 221 13.54 15.58 -17.13
N ASN A 222 13.91 16.16 -18.27
CA ASN A 222 14.54 15.43 -19.36
C ASN A 222 15.92 14.90 -19.00
N HIS A 223 16.73 15.69 -18.27
CA HIS A 223 18.02 15.22 -17.77
C HIS A 223 17.84 14.07 -16.79
N TRP A 224 16.92 14.18 -15.83
CA TRP A 224 16.61 13.10 -14.89
C TRP A 224 16.05 11.88 -15.60
N HIS A 225 15.07 12.03 -16.50
CA HIS A 225 14.50 10.94 -17.27
C HIS A 225 15.59 10.23 -18.09
N THR A 226 16.41 10.98 -18.81
CA THR A 226 17.52 10.40 -19.59
C THR A 226 18.53 9.72 -18.68
N THR A 227 18.93 10.34 -17.57
CA THR A 227 20.00 9.79 -16.73
C THR A 227 19.51 8.62 -15.89
N THR A 228 18.36 8.75 -15.24
CA THR A 228 17.79 7.74 -14.34
C THR A 228 17.17 6.59 -15.11
N ILE A 229 16.36 6.84 -16.15
CA ILE A 229 15.74 5.74 -16.90
C ILE A 229 16.78 5.01 -17.74
N THR A 230 17.77 5.70 -18.33
CA THR A 230 18.83 4.99 -19.04
C THR A 230 19.67 4.16 -18.05
N LYS A 231 20.07 4.71 -16.89
CA LYS A 231 20.81 3.95 -15.87
C LYS A 231 20.03 2.76 -15.32
N GLU A 232 18.75 2.95 -14.97
CA GLU A 232 17.89 1.87 -14.47
C GLU A 232 17.59 0.84 -15.55
N ARG A 233 17.39 1.24 -16.82
CA ARG A 233 17.27 0.29 -17.94
C ARG A 233 18.55 -0.49 -18.16
N THR A 234 19.72 0.15 -18.12
CA THR A 234 21.01 -0.55 -18.24
C THR A 234 21.18 -1.53 -17.08
N LYS A 235 20.93 -1.10 -15.84
CA LYS A 235 21.01 -1.94 -14.65
C LYS A 235 20.04 -3.11 -14.70
N PHE A 236 18.80 -2.89 -15.15
CA PHE A 236 17.81 -3.94 -15.34
C PHE A 236 18.24 -4.94 -16.43
N ILE A 237 18.73 -4.46 -17.58
CA ILE A 237 19.24 -5.32 -18.65
C ILE A 237 20.42 -6.16 -18.15
N ASP A 238 21.34 -5.57 -17.39
CA ASP A 238 22.49 -6.29 -16.85
C ASP A 238 22.07 -7.32 -15.79
N ASP A 239 21.11 -6.99 -14.93
CA ASP A 239 20.56 -7.92 -13.93
C ASP A 239 19.81 -9.09 -14.59
N VAL A 240 19.03 -8.82 -15.64
CA VAL A 240 18.36 -9.86 -16.44
C VAL A 240 19.38 -10.73 -17.16
N LYS A 241 20.43 -10.15 -17.77
CA LYS A 241 21.50 -10.92 -18.41
C LYS A 241 22.23 -11.82 -17.41
N LEU A 242 22.53 -11.30 -16.21
CA LEU A 242 23.20 -12.07 -15.16
C LEU A 242 22.33 -13.21 -14.65
N LYS A 243 21.04 -12.96 -14.38
CA LYS A 243 20.08 -14.00 -13.97
C LYS A 243 19.90 -15.06 -15.05
N PHE A 244 19.74 -14.63 -16.31
CA PHE A 244 19.64 -15.56 -17.43
C PHE A 244 20.90 -16.41 -17.56
N HIS A 245 22.09 -15.79 -17.50
CA HIS A 245 23.35 -16.50 -17.58
C HIS A 245 23.50 -17.54 -16.45
N ASN A 246 23.24 -17.14 -15.20
CA ASN A 246 23.34 -18.04 -14.05
C ASN A 246 22.35 -19.19 -14.15
N SER A 247 21.08 -18.90 -14.47
CA SER A 247 20.07 -19.95 -14.66
C SER A 247 20.40 -20.87 -15.84
N PHE A 248 20.90 -20.33 -16.95
CA PHE A 248 21.32 -21.13 -18.10
C PHE A 248 22.49 -22.04 -17.74
N VAL A 249 23.52 -21.52 -17.07
CA VAL A 249 24.67 -22.31 -16.62
C VAL A 249 24.24 -23.38 -15.63
N ASP A 250 23.39 -23.06 -14.65
CA ASP A 250 22.91 -24.04 -13.67
C ASP A 250 22.07 -25.14 -14.33
N LEU A 251 21.16 -24.78 -15.24
CA LEU A 251 20.32 -25.75 -15.97
C LEU A 251 21.12 -26.60 -16.97
N THR A 252 22.19 -26.06 -17.55
CA THR A 252 23.04 -26.78 -18.52
C THR A 252 24.24 -27.47 -17.87
N LYS A 253 24.49 -27.25 -16.58
CA LYS A 253 25.60 -27.85 -15.84
C LYS A 253 25.57 -29.37 -15.85
N ASP A 254 24.38 -29.96 -15.78
CA ASP A 254 24.21 -31.41 -15.80
C ASP A 254 24.26 -31.97 -17.22
N PHE A 255 23.76 -31.23 -18.22
CA PHE A 255 23.97 -31.56 -19.64
C PHE A 255 25.45 -31.57 -20.05
N LEU A 256 26.27 -30.67 -19.50
CA LEU A 256 27.71 -30.63 -19.77
C LEU A 256 28.51 -31.72 -19.05
N LYS A 257 27.98 -32.30 -17.98
CA LYS A 257 28.59 -33.48 -17.31
C LYS A 257 28.28 -34.76 -18.08
N GLU A 258 27.12 -34.81 -18.72
CA GLU A 258 26.67 -35.93 -19.53
C GLU A 258 26.95 -35.69 -21.02
N ILE A 259 28.20 -35.36 -21.37
CA ILE A 259 28.67 -35.61 -22.74
C ILE A 259 28.82 -37.13 -22.88
N HIS A 260 27.70 -37.82 -22.99
CA HIS A 260 27.68 -39.15 -23.54
C HIS A 260 28.02 -38.98 -25.01
N GLN A 261 29.07 -39.66 -25.47
CA GLN A 261 29.33 -39.78 -26.90
C GLN A 261 28.06 -40.40 -27.49
N ILE A 262 27.26 -39.62 -28.21
CA ILE A 262 26.01 -40.07 -28.86
C ILE A 262 26.28 -41.36 -29.68
N GLU A 263 27.51 -41.50 -30.17
CA GLU A 263 28.04 -42.69 -30.83
C GLU A 263 27.94 -43.97 -29.97
N GLN A 264 28.24 -43.93 -28.66
CA GLN A 264 28.14 -45.09 -27.77
C GLN A 264 26.69 -45.50 -27.51
N LEU A 265 25.79 -44.53 -27.29
CA LEU A 265 24.37 -44.80 -27.06
C LEU A 265 23.68 -45.35 -28.32
N MET A 266 24.07 -44.87 -29.51
CA MET A 266 23.63 -45.43 -30.79
C MET A 266 24.09 -46.89 -31.00
N LEU A 267 25.33 -47.22 -30.60
CA LEU A 267 25.88 -48.58 -30.69
C LEU A 267 25.22 -49.57 -29.72
N GLU A 268 24.82 -49.13 -28.52
CA GLU A 268 24.13 -49.98 -27.55
C GLU A 268 22.65 -50.22 -27.90
N THR A 269 21.97 -49.20 -28.44
CA THR A 269 20.52 -49.29 -28.69
C THR A 269 20.21 -50.08 -29.97
N HIS A 270 21.14 -50.13 -30.92
CA HIS A 270 21.00 -50.95 -32.13
C HIS A 270 22.18 -51.90 -32.14
N GLY A 271 21.95 -53.16 -31.75
CA GLY A 271 22.96 -54.22 -31.65
C GLY A 271 23.63 -54.55 -32.99
N TYR A 272 24.41 -53.61 -33.50
CA TYR A 272 25.26 -53.76 -34.66
C TYR A 272 26.56 -54.35 -34.16
N THR A 273 26.76 -55.62 -34.49
CA THR A 273 28.07 -56.26 -34.35
C THR A 273 29.10 -55.43 -35.13
N VAL A 274 30.29 -55.28 -34.55
CA VAL A 274 31.49 -54.59 -35.08
C VAL A 274 31.89 -55.02 -36.51
N LEU A 275 31.21 -56.01 -37.10
CA LEU A 275 31.36 -56.49 -38.47
C LEU A 275 30.60 -55.68 -39.54
N GLN A 276 29.78 -54.68 -39.20
CA GLN A 276 29.05 -53.87 -40.20
C GLN A 276 29.58 -52.44 -40.43
N LEU A 277 30.65 -52.03 -39.74
CA LEU A 277 31.19 -50.66 -39.85
C LEU A 277 32.41 -50.50 -40.77
N ASN A 278 32.84 -51.55 -41.47
CA ASN A 278 33.90 -51.44 -42.48
C ASN A 278 33.35 -51.72 -43.89
N ALA A 279 32.77 -50.70 -44.51
CA ALA A 279 32.49 -50.70 -45.96
C ALA A 279 33.44 -49.78 -46.76
N HIS A 280 34.45 -49.17 -46.11
CA HIS A 280 35.54 -48.50 -46.85
C HIS A 280 36.91 -48.93 -46.32
N PRO A 281 37.81 -49.39 -47.22
CA PRO A 281 39.15 -49.80 -46.86
C PRO A 281 39.97 -48.58 -46.43
N ILE A 282 40.88 -48.86 -45.49
CA ILE A 282 41.99 -48.03 -45.09
C ILE A 282 42.78 -47.62 -46.35
N ASP A 283 42.70 -46.36 -46.74
CA ASP A 283 43.75 -45.73 -47.55
C ASP A 283 44.77 -45.10 -46.60
N ASN A 284 45.71 -45.94 -46.17
CA ASN A 284 47.03 -45.48 -45.79
C ASN A 284 47.90 -45.45 -47.05
N LYS A 285 48.01 -44.28 -47.69
CA LYS A 285 49.22 -43.75 -48.32
C LYS A 285 49.23 -42.23 -48.25
#